data_AF-A0A2H0S346-F1
#
_entry.id   AF-A0A2H0S346-F1
#
_cell.length_a   1.000
_cell.length_b   1.000
_cell.length_c   1.000
_cell.angle_alpha   90.00
_cell.angle_beta   90.00
_cell.angle_gamma   90.00
#
_symmetry.space_group_name_H-M   'P 1'
#
loop_
_entity.id
_entity.type
_entity.pdbx_description
1 polymer ?
#
loop_
_entity_poly.entity_id
_entity_poly.type
_entity_poly.pdbx_seq_one_letter_code
_entity_poly.pdbx_strand_id
1 'polypeptide(L)'
;MEDASLLSTIFSFVSVFYGLLVPLLVLQAVALLFIPSLMKPGAQPSGVGAAIFSYLMESVGILLMTVGALPTVISVLAGVELSGTTYFTLLVLFAAGGLLFLWHDNRVREIEDASRAVPATIFMYMFKIMGFLIVFLWVLSLFTTLMQGIPTEQGWWILPLVMIVYGTLLTWCTHAETRSGTQSVFRSITTSSSSARKTKKAPLRKRASSSKGRKR
;
A
#
# COMPACT_ATOMS: atom_id res chain seq x y z
N MET A 1 -44.32 -9.73 -21.17
CA MET A 1 -43.11 -10.05 -21.96
C MET A 1 -42.23 -8.81 -22.23
N GLU A 2 -42.58 -7.61 -21.74
CA GLU A 2 -41.80 -6.38 -21.95
C GLU A 2 -40.67 -6.17 -20.91
N ASP A 3 -40.77 -6.76 -19.71
CA ASP A 3 -39.76 -6.55 -18.65
C ASP A 3 -38.40 -7.24 -18.93
N ALA A 4 -38.41 -8.30 -19.75
CA ALA A 4 -37.20 -9.03 -20.12
C ALA A 4 -36.28 -8.23 -21.06
N SER A 5 -36.85 -7.36 -21.91
CA SER A 5 -36.06 -6.53 -22.84
C SER A 5 -35.42 -5.34 -22.14
N LEU A 6 -36.10 -4.73 -21.15
CA LEU A 6 -35.56 -3.66 -20.33
C LEU A 6 -34.42 -4.15 -19.43
N LEU A 7 -34.58 -5.28 -18.75
CA LEU A 7 -33.50 -5.88 -17.96
C LEU A 7 -32.29 -6.26 -18.82
N SER A 8 -32.50 -6.89 -19.98
CA SER A 8 -31.42 -7.20 -20.94
C SER A 8 -30.68 -5.94 -21.41
N THR A 9 -31.40 -4.86 -21.69
CA THR A 9 -30.81 -3.57 -22.11
C THR A 9 -30.05 -2.90 -20.98
N ILE A 10 -30.58 -2.91 -19.75
CA ILE A 10 -29.90 -2.37 -18.57
C ILE A 10 -28.65 -3.17 -18.25
N PHE A 11 -28.71 -4.50 -18.27
CA PHE A 11 -27.53 -5.36 -18.04
C PHE A 11 -26.49 -5.26 -19.16
N SER A 12 -26.92 -5.09 -20.41
CA SER A 12 -26.02 -4.81 -21.53
C SER A 12 -25.32 -3.46 -21.34
N PHE A 13 -26.05 -2.41 -20.99
CA PHE A 13 -25.49 -1.09 -20.72
C PHE A 13 -24.54 -1.10 -19.51
N VAL A 14 -24.93 -1.77 -18.42
CA VAL A 14 -24.10 -2.00 -17.23
C VAL A 14 -22.83 -2.74 -17.61
N SER A 15 -22.92 -3.83 -18.39
CA SER A 15 -21.75 -4.61 -18.79
C SER A 15 -20.79 -3.84 -19.69
N VAL A 16 -21.29 -3.02 -20.62
CA VAL A 16 -20.46 -2.16 -21.49
C VAL A 16 -19.88 -1.00 -20.70
N PHE A 17 -20.67 -0.40 -19.81
CA PHE A 17 -20.22 0.69 -18.93
C PHE A 17 -19.10 0.20 -18.03
N TYR A 18 -19.28 -0.89 -17.27
CA TYR A 18 -18.21 -1.43 -16.43
C TYR A 18 -17.08 -2.05 -17.26
N GLY A 19 -17.38 -2.71 -18.37
CA GLY A 19 -16.40 -3.36 -19.25
C GLY A 19 -15.43 -2.39 -19.92
N LEU A 20 -15.84 -1.14 -20.19
CA LEU A 20 -14.98 -0.10 -20.74
C LEU A 20 -14.45 0.86 -19.66
N LEU A 21 -15.33 1.29 -18.75
CA LEU A 21 -15.00 2.29 -17.74
C LEU A 21 -14.01 1.76 -16.72
N VAL A 22 -14.11 0.49 -16.30
CA VAL A 22 -13.16 -0.09 -15.34
C VAL A 22 -11.74 -0.14 -15.93
N PRO A 23 -11.49 -0.70 -17.13
CA PRO A 23 -10.17 -0.64 -17.75
C PRO A 23 -9.67 0.80 -17.97
N LEU A 24 -10.55 1.72 -18.36
CA LEU A 24 -10.18 3.12 -18.57
C LEU A 24 -9.75 3.79 -17.25
N LEU A 25 -10.50 3.56 -16.16
CA LEU A 25 -10.16 4.07 -14.83
C LEU A 25 -8.87 3.45 -14.29
N VAL A 26 -8.64 2.15 -14.53
CA VAL A 26 -7.37 1.49 -14.18
C VAL A 26 -6.22 2.11 -14.95
N LEU A 27 -6.37 2.31 -16.26
CA LEU A 27 -5.33 2.91 -17.11
C LEU A 27 -5.05 4.36 -16.69
N GLN A 28 -6.11 5.13 -16.39
CA GLN A 28 -5.99 6.48 -15.85
C GLN A 28 -5.29 6.49 -14.49
N ALA A 29 -5.62 5.57 -13.58
CA ALA A 29 -4.96 5.46 -12.29
C ALA A 29 -3.47 5.14 -12.47
N VAL A 30 -3.13 4.17 -13.33
CA VAL A 30 -1.73 3.85 -13.66
C VAL A 30 -1.00 5.06 -14.24
N ALA A 31 -1.62 5.80 -15.17
CA ALA A 31 -1.03 7.01 -15.73
C ALA A 31 -0.79 8.09 -14.66
N LEU A 32 -1.72 8.27 -13.72
CA LEU A 32 -1.58 9.20 -12.60
C LEU A 32 -0.48 8.77 -11.62
N LEU A 33 -0.24 7.46 -11.44
CA LEU A 33 0.86 6.93 -10.62
C LEU A 33 2.23 7.15 -11.25
N PHE A 34 2.31 7.18 -12.57
CA PHE A 34 3.55 7.45 -13.29
C PHE A 34 4.10 8.86 -13.02
N ILE A 35 3.22 9.86 -12.90
CA ILE A 35 3.60 11.27 -12.72
C ILE A 35 4.48 11.48 -11.48
N PRO A 36 4.04 11.18 -10.24
CA PRO A 36 4.86 11.37 -9.04
C PRO A 36 6.07 10.43 -9.00
N SER A 37 5.98 9.28 -9.66
CA SER A 37 7.07 8.29 -9.68
C SER A 37 8.25 8.74 -10.56
N LEU A 38 7.99 9.47 -11.64
CA LEU A 38 9.03 10.07 -12.50
C LEU A 38 9.64 11.36 -11.93
N MET A 39 9.00 11.98 -10.93
CA MET A 39 9.53 13.19 -10.29
C MET A 39 10.73 12.90 -9.36
N LYS A 40 11.01 11.63 -9.06
CA LYS A 40 12.15 11.25 -8.21
C LYS A 40 13.45 11.25 -9.04
N PRO A 41 14.51 11.97 -8.61
CA PRO A 41 15.79 11.98 -9.30
C PRO A 41 16.38 10.56 -9.40
N GLY A 42 16.81 10.17 -10.60
CA GLY A 42 17.40 8.85 -10.86
C GLY A 42 16.40 7.72 -11.15
N ALA A 43 15.08 7.98 -11.14
CA ALA A 43 14.09 6.97 -11.51
C ALA A 43 14.08 6.74 -13.03
N GLN A 44 14.29 5.49 -13.45
CA GLN A 44 14.14 5.10 -14.86
C GLN A 44 12.67 4.82 -15.18
N PRO A 45 12.09 5.40 -16.25
CA PRO A 45 10.68 5.18 -16.59
C PRO A 45 10.28 3.71 -16.77
N SER A 46 11.18 2.91 -17.35
CA SER A 46 11.00 1.46 -17.50
C SER A 46 10.95 0.74 -16.16
N GLY A 47 11.85 1.10 -15.23
CA GLY A 47 11.89 0.54 -13.88
C GLY A 47 10.65 0.91 -13.05
N VAL A 48 10.15 2.14 -13.21
CA VAL A 48 8.90 2.59 -12.58
C VAL A 48 7.71 1.77 -13.09
N GLY A 49 7.60 1.58 -14.41
CA GLY A 49 6.52 0.78 -14.99
C GLY A 49 6.55 -0.67 -14.53
N ALA A 50 7.74 -1.28 -14.49
CA ALA A 50 7.92 -2.63 -13.97
C ALA A 50 7.55 -2.75 -12.48
N ALA A 51 7.88 -1.73 -11.68
CA ALA A 51 7.52 -1.69 -10.27
C ALA A 51 6.01 -1.58 -10.07
N ILE A 52 5.35 -0.66 -10.78
CA ILE A 52 3.88 -0.50 -10.73
C ILE A 52 3.19 -1.81 -11.12
N PHE A 53 3.59 -2.42 -12.24
CA PHE A 53 3.03 -3.70 -12.67
C PHE A 53 3.21 -4.79 -11.62
N SER A 54 4.40 -4.89 -11.03
CA SER A 54 4.68 -5.93 -10.05
C SER A 54 3.87 -5.74 -8.76
N TYR A 55 3.73 -4.52 -8.25
CA TYR A 55 2.86 -4.22 -7.10
C TYR A 55 1.37 -4.44 -7.40
N LEU A 56 0.92 -4.20 -8.64
CA LEU A 56 -0.45 -4.53 -9.05
C LEU A 56 -0.68 -6.04 -9.03
N MET A 57 0.25 -6.82 -9.58
CA MET A 57 0.16 -8.28 -9.57
C MET A 57 0.29 -8.87 -8.16
N GLU A 58 1.12 -8.27 -7.30
CA GLU A 58 1.19 -8.58 -5.88
C GLU A 58 -0.17 -8.33 -5.20
N SER A 59 -0.83 -7.21 -5.50
CA SER A 59 -2.19 -6.90 -5.02
C SER A 59 -3.20 -7.96 -5.45
N VAL A 60 -3.14 -8.41 -6.71
CA VAL A 60 -3.99 -9.49 -7.23
C VAL A 60 -3.73 -10.80 -6.49
N GLY A 61 -2.46 -11.12 -6.20
CA GLY A 61 -2.09 -12.27 -5.39
C GLY A 61 -2.72 -12.22 -3.98
N ILE A 62 -2.60 -11.07 -3.30
CA ILE A 62 -3.23 -10.84 -2.00
C ILE A 62 -4.75 -11.00 -2.09
N LEU A 63 -5.39 -10.42 -3.11
CA LEU A 63 -6.85 -10.55 -3.30
C LEU A 63 -7.27 -12.02 -3.45
N LEU A 64 -6.56 -12.81 -4.27
CA LEU A 64 -6.83 -14.24 -4.44
C LEU A 64 -6.65 -15.01 -3.13
N MET A 65 -5.59 -14.72 -2.36
CA MET A 65 -5.40 -15.29 -1.02
C MET A 65 -6.55 -14.90 -0.09
N THR A 66 -7.05 -13.67 -0.17
CA THR A 66 -8.16 -13.22 0.68
C THR A 66 -9.46 -13.93 0.31
N VAL A 67 -9.76 -14.05 -0.99
CA VAL A 67 -10.94 -14.77 -1.50
C VAL A 67 -10.90 -16.24 -1.13
N GLY A 68 -9.70 -16.86 -1.11
CA GLY A 68 -9.53 -18.23 -0.66
C GLY A 68 -9.67 -18.39 0.86
N ALA A 69 -9.05 -17.53 1.66
CA ALA A 69 -8.95 -17.70 3.11
C ALA A 69 -10.19 -17.22 3.88
N LEU A 70 -10.77 -16.08 3.49
CA LEU A 70 -11.79 -15.40 4.29
C LEU A 70 -13.10 -16.22 4.41
N PRO A 71 -13.63 -16.81 3.32
CA PRO A 71 -14.79 -17.71 3.42
C PRO A 71 -14.52 -18.96 4.27
N THR A 72 -13.29 -19.49 4.23
CA THR A 72 -12.90 -20.65 5.05
C THR A 72 -12.90 -20.31 6.53
N VAL A 73 -12.36 -19.15 6.92
CA VAL A 73 -12.39 -18.68 8.31
C VAL A 73 -13.83 -18.48 8.79
N ILE A 74 -14.69 -17.87 7.96
CA ILE A 74 -16.11 -17.68 8.30
C ILE A 74 -16.81 -19.03 8.48
N SER A 75 -16.61 -19.97 7.55
CA SER A 75 -17.23 -21.31 7.60
C SER A 75 -16.86 -22.06 8.88
N VAL A 76 -15.59 -22.02 9.28
CA VAL A 76 -15.12 -22.64 10.53
C VAL A 76 -15.76 -21.99 11.76
N LEU A 77 -15.83 -20.66 11.81
CA LEU A 77 -16.45 -19.94 12.94
C LEU A 77 -17.97 -20.12 13.00
N ALA A 78 -18.62 -20.27 11.85
CA ALA A 78 -20.05 -20.52 11.74
C ALA A 78 -20.42 -21.99 12.00
N GLY A 79 -19.44 -22.90 12.08
CA GLY A 79 -19.68 -24.34 12.19
C GLY A 79 -20.35 -24.93 10.96
N VAL A 80 -20.23 -24.28 9.79
CA VAL A 80 -20.83 -24.73 8.54
C VAL A 80 -19.77 -25.46 7.73
N GLU A 81 -19.99 -26.74 7.45
CA GLU A 81 -19.06 -27.53 6.65
C GLU A 81 -19.07 -27.07 5.18
N LEU A 82 -17.89 -26.72 4.66
CA LEU A 82 -17.69 -26.49 3.23
C LEU A 82 -17.69 -27.83 2.51
N SER A 83 -18.35 -27.88 1.34
CA SER A 83 -18.23 -29.06 0.47
C SER A 83 -16.77 -29.29 0.08
N GLY A 84 -16.37 -30.56 -0.09
CA GLY A 84 -14.98 -30.90 -0.43
C GLY A 84 -14.48 -30.19 -1.70
N THR A 85 -15.35 -30.06 -2.71
CA THR A 85 -15.05 -29.32 -3.95
C THR A 85 -14.86 -27.83 -3.70
N THR A 86 -15.71 -27.20 -2.87
CA THR A 86 -15.58 -25.77 -2.53
C THR A 86 -14.29 -25.53 -1.75
N TYR A 87 -14.00 -26.34 -0.74
CA TYR A 87 -12.78 -26.22 0.04
C TYR A 87 -11.52 -26.37 -0.82
N PHE A 88 -11.48 -27.40 -1.68
CA PHE A 88 -10.37 -27.60 -2.61
C PHE A 88 -10.19 -26.41 -3.56
N THR A 89 -11.29 -25.87 -4.09
CA THR A 89 -11.25 -24.70 -4.99
C THR A 89 -10.70 -23.47 -4.29
N LEU A 90 -11.15 -23.19 -3.05
CA LEU A 90 -10.64 -22.09 -2.24
C LEU A 90 -9.15 -22.26 -1.91
N LEU A 91 -8.71 -23.49 -1.65
CA LEU A 91 -7.32 -23.81 -1.37
C LEU A 91 -6.43 -23.64 -2.61
N VAL A 92 -6.90 -24.04 -3.79
CA VAL A 92 -6.20 -23.79 -5.06
C VAL A 92 -6.13 -22.30 -5.37
N LEU A 93 -7.21 -21.54 -5.17
CA LEU A 93 -7.21 -20.08 -5.33
C LEU A 93 -6.22 -19.41 -4.37
N PHE A 94 -6.19 -19.85 -3.11
CA PHE A 94 -5.24 -19.36 -2.11
C PHE A 94 -3.80 -19.65 -2.52
N ALA A 95 -3.50 -20.89 -2.94
CA ALA A 95 -2.17 -21.30 -3.37
C ALA A 95 -1.70 -20.55 -4.63
N ALA A 96 -2.60 -20.38 -5.61
CA ALA A 96 -2.31 -19.60 -6.82
C ALA A 96 -2.04 -18.13 -6.49
N GLY A 97 -2.83 -17.54 -5.59
CA GLY A 97 -2.61 -16.19 -5.08
C GLY A 97 -1.26 -16.04 -4.39
N GLY A 98 -0.90 -16.99 -3.52
CA GLY A 98 0.39 -17.00 -2.83
C GLY A 98 1.58 -17.16 -3.78
N LEU A 99 1.47 -18.03 -4.79
CA LEU A 99 2.51 -18.19 -5.81
C LEU A 99 2.69 -16.91 -6.62
N LEU A 100 1.59 -16.28 -7.05
CA LEU A 100 1.62 -15.03 -7.80
C LEU A 100 2.25 -13.90 -6.98
N PHE A 101 1.86 -13.79 -5.70
CA PHE A 101 2.44 -12.84 -4.75
C PHE A 101 3.96 -13.03 -4.64
N LEU A 102 4.42 -14.25 -4.35
CA LEU A 102 5.85 -14.54 -4.16
C LEU A 102 6.67 -14.32 -5.44
N TRP A 103 6.11 -14.66 -6.60
CA TRP A 103 6.76 -14.43 -7.90
C TRP A 103 7.03 -12.95 -8.14
N HIS A 104 6.03 -12.11 -7.87
CA HIS A 104 6.15 -10.66 -8.08
C HIS A 104 6.95 -9.96 -6.99
N ASP A 105 6.87 -10.39 -5.73
CA ASP A 105 7.76 -9.89 -4.67
C ASP A 105 9.23 -10.13 -5.02
N ASN A 106 9.56 -11.32 -5.54
CA ASN A 106 10.92 -11.59 -6.00
C ASN A 106 11.35 -10.66 -7.15
N ARG A 107 10.46 -10.38 -8.10
CA ARG A 107 10.73 -9.45 -9.22
C ARG A 107 10.91 -8.02 -8.77
N VAL A 108 10.15 -7.54 -7.78
CA VAL A 108 10.28 -6.18 -7.23
C VAL A 108 11.67 -5.96 -6.61
N ARG A 109 12.29 -7.01 -6.06
CA ARG A 109 13.63 -6.95 -5.46
C ARG A 109 14.75 -6.71 -6.48
N GLU A 110 14.52 -7.08 -7.75
CA GLU A 110 15.47 -6.85 -8.86
C GLU A 110 15.44 -5.41 -9.38
N ILE A 111 14.42 -4.62 -9.02
CA ILE A 111 14.22 -3.25 -9.49
C ILE A 111 14.96 -2.25 -8.59
N GLU A 112 15.56 -1.22 -9.19
CA GLU A 112 16.28 -0.16 -8.50
C GLU A 112 15.43 0.56 -7.44
N ASP A 113 16.05 0.86 -6.29
CA ASP A 113 15.45 1.55 -5.13
C ASP A 113 14.82 2.90 -5.48
N ALA A 114 15.43 3.63 -6.42
CA ALA A 114 14.91 4.90 -6.91
C ALA A 114 13.51 4.71 -7.51
N SER A 115 13.36 3.72 -8.39
CA SER A 115 12.17 3.45 -9.18
C SER A 115 11.04 2.78 -8.40
N ARG A 116 11.35 2.01 -7.35
CA ARG A 116 10.34 1.29 -6.54
C ARG A 116 9.76 2.08 -5.37
N ALA A 117 10.42 3.14 -4.89
CA ALA A 117 10.03 3.81 -3.65
C ALA A 117 8.62 4.43 -3.70
N VAL A 118 8.26 5.10 -4.80
CA VAL A 118 6.95 5.75 -4.93
C VAL A 118 5.84 4.70 -5.08
N PRO A 119 5.94 3.70 -6.00
CA PRO A 119 4.95 2.63 -6.09
C PRO A 119 4.77 1.85 -4.78
N ALA A 120 5.87 1.53 -4.08
CA ALA A 120 5.82 0.83 -2.79
C ALA A 120 5.04 1.61 -1.73
N THR A 121 5.29 2.93 -1.67
CA THR A 121 4.63 3.81 -0.71
C THR A 121 3.14 3.88 -0.99
N ILE A 122 2.76 4.04 -2.27
CA ILE A 122 1.35 4.11 -2.66
C ILE A 122 0.65 2.78 -2.38
N PHE A 123 1.29 1.66 -2.71
CA PHE A 123 0.79 0.33 -2.39
C PHE A 123 0.53 0.16 -0.88
N MET A 124 1.50 0.50 -0.03
CA MET A 124 1.32 0.44 1.44
C MET A 124 0.15 1.32 1.93
N TYR A 125 0.08 2.57 1.48
CA TYR A 125 -0.99 3.48 1.89
C TYR A 125 -2.37 3.04 1.37
N MET A 126 -2.43 2.45 0.17
CA MET A 126 -3.67 1.90 -0.38
C MET A 126 -4.22 0.82 0.54
N PHE A 127 -3.40 -0.16 0.92
CA PHE A 127 -3.83 -1.19 1.87
C PHE A 127 -4.19 -0.57 3.22
N LYS A 128 -3.40 0.37 3.75
CA LYS A 128 -3.74 1.05 5.01
C LYS A 128 -5.12 1.74 4.97
N ILE A 129 -5.42 2.46 3.91
CA ILE A 129 -6.71 3.13 3.70
C ILE A 129 -7.84 2.09 3.61
N MET A 130 -7.63 1.01 2.85
CA MET A 130 -8.59 -0.09 2.75
C MET A 130 -8.88 -0.74 4.11
N GLY A 131 -7.85 -0.97 4.92
CA GLY A 131 -7.99 -1.53 6.28
C GLY A 131 -8.85 -0.65 7.17
N PHE A 132 -8.55 0.66 7.22
CA PHE A 132 -9.37 1.63 7.95
C PHE A 132 -10.80 1.70 7.43
N LEU A 133 -10.99 1.71 6.11
CA LEU A 133 -12.31 1.76 5.49
C LEU A 133 -13.13 0.52 5.87
N ILE A 134 -12.54 -0.67 5.82
CA ILE A 134 -13.21 -1.93 6.23
C ILE A 134 -13.63 -1.82 7.69
N VAL A 135 -12.72 -1.48 8.60
CA VAL A 135 -13.06 -1.36 10.04
C VAL A 135 -14.18 -0.34 10.23
N PHE A 136 -14.07 0.84 9.62
CA PHE A 136 -15.08 1.89 9.72
C PHE A 136 -16.45 1.43 9.24
N LEU A 137 -16.53 0.83 8.05
CA LEU A 137 -17.79 0.35 7.47
C LEU A 137 -18.41 -0.77 8.30
N TRP A 138 -17.62 -1.70 8.82
CA TRP A 138 -18.14 -2.81 9.63
C TRP A 138 -18.53 -2.42 11.05
N VAL A 139 -17.82 -1.45 11.66
CA VAL A 139 -18.23 -0.85 12.93
C VAL A 139 -19.54 -0.08 12.75
N LEU A 140 -19.65 0.71 11.67
CA LEU A 140 -20.88 1.43 11.35
C LEU A 140 -22.03 0.45 11.08
N SER A 141 -21.78 -0.63 10.34
CA SER A 141 -22.74 -1.70 10.09
C SER A 141 -23.23 -2.33 11.40
N LEU A 142 -22.32 -2.71 12.30
CA LEU A 142 -22.68 -3.22 13.63
C LEU A 142 -23.56 -2.24 14.40
N PHE A 143 -23.18 -0.96 14.41
CA PHE A 143 -23.94 0.07 15.10
C PHE A 143 -25.37 0.18 14.54
N THR A 144 -25.52 0.18 13.21
CA THR A 144 -26.84 0.20 12.57
C THR A 144 -27.67 -1.03 12.88
N THR A 145 -27.07 -2.22 12.90
CA THR A 145 -27.75 -3.47 13.29
C THR A 145 -28.23 -3.41 14.74
N LEU A 146 -27.40 -2.92 15.66
CA LEU A 146 -27.78 -2.77 17.07
C LEU A 146 -28.93 -1.77 17.27
N MET A 147 -28.97 -0.68 16.49
CA MET A 147 -30.06 0.30 16.54
C MET A 147 -31.39 -0.26 16.00
N GLN A 148 -31.34 -1.15 15.02
CA GLN A 148 -32.53 -1.79 14.44
C GLN A 148 -33.04 -2.98 15.27
N GLY A 149 -32.27 -3.43 16.25
CA GLY A 149 -32.58 -4.58 17.10
C GLY A 149 -31.71 -5.80 16.78
N ILE A 150 -31.48 -6.66 17.78
CA ILE A 150 -30.62 -7.82 17.63
C ILE A 150 -31.27 -8.83 16.68
N PRO A 151 -30.59 -9.23 15.59
CA PRO A 151 -31.10 -10.24 14.67
C PRO A 151 -31.35 -11.57 15.40
N THR A 152 -32.42 -12.27 15.02
CA THR A 152 -32.74 -13.60 15.55
C THR A 152 -31.88 -14.71 14.93
N GLU A 153 -31.16 -14.41 13.84
CA GLU A 153 -30.31 -15.38 13.16
C GLU A 153 -29.05 -15.70 13.98
N GLN A 154 -28.83 -16.97 14.29
CA GLN A 154 -27.64 -17.40 15.00
C GLN A 154 -26.38 -17.13 14.16
N GLY A 155 -25.37 -16.49 14.75
CA GLY A 155 -24.10 -16.21 14.07
C GLY A 155 -24.03 -14.89 13.28
N TRP A 156 -25.06 -14.03 13.38
CA TRP A 156 -25.10 -12.71 12.72
C TRP A 156 -23.86 -11.83 12.99
N TRP A 157 -23.21 -12.00 14.15
CA TRP A 157 -22.04 -11.22 14.58
C TRP A 157 -20.71 -11.72 13.98
N ILE A 158 -20.67 -12.94 13.45
CA ILE A 158 -19.42 -13.59 13.00
C ILE A 158 -18.82 -12.82 11.84
N LEU A 159 -19.63 -12.49 10.83
CA LEU A 159 -19.18 -11.78 9.64
C LEU A 159 -18.63 -10.37 9.98
N PRO A 160 -19.35 -9.51 10.74
CA PRO A 160 -18.79 -8.24 11.20
C PRO A 160 -17.50 -8.39 12.00
N LEU A 161 -17.44 -9.36 12.91
CA LEU A 161 -16.27 -9.57 13.74
C LEU A 161 -15.05 -9.98 12.90
N VAL A 162 -15.21 -10.94 12.00
CA VAL A 162 -14.14 -11.39 11.08
C VAL A 162 -13.63 -10.21 10.25
N MET A 163 -14.53 -9.37 9.75
CA MET A 163 -14.15 -8.25 8.90
C MET A 163 -13.47 -7.11 9.67
N ILE A 164 -13.89 -6.84 10.91
CA ILE A 164 -13.20 -5.89 11.79
C ILE A 164 -11.79 -6.39 12.12
N VAL A 165 -11.65 -7.67 12.47
CA VAL A 165 -10.34 -8.28 12.73
C VAL A 165 -9.47 -8.23 11.48
N TYR A 166 -10.02 -8.58 10.31
CA TYR A 166 -9.32 -8.52 9.03
C TYR A 166 -8.85 -7.10 8.70
N GLY A 167 -9.73 -6.10 8.78
CA GLY A 167 -9.36 -4.70 8.53
C GLY A 167 -8.33 -4.17 9.52
N THR A 168 -8.40 -4.58 10.79
CA THR A 168 -7.42 -4.23 11.82
C THR A 168 -6.07 -4.86 11.53
N LEU A 169 -6.03 -6.16 11.20
CA LEU A 169 -4.81 -6.86 10.79
C LEU A 169 -4.16 -6.21 9.57
N LEU A 170 -4.96 -5.83 8.57
CA LEU A 170 -4.48 -5.19 7.36
C LEU A 170 -3.88 -3.80 7.65
N THR A 171 -4.49 -3.05 8.55
CA THR A 171 -3.96 -1.77 9.05
C THR A 171 -2.69 -1.97 9.88
N TRP A 172 -2.62 -3.04 10.66
CA TRP A 172 -1.45 -3.39 11.47
C TRP A 172 -0.26 -3.83 10.60
N CYS A 173 -0.48 -4.67 9.59
CA CYS A 173 0.56 -5.12 8.66
C CYS A 173 1.12 -3.99 7.80
N THR A 174 0.35 -2.91 7.61
CA THR A 174 0.79 -1.69 6.91
C THR A 174 1.32 -0.61 7.85
N HIS A 175 1.53 -0.94 9.12
CA HIS A 175 2.22 -0.07 10.07
C HIS A 175 3.72 -0.07 9.72
N ALA A 176 4.09 0.77 8.75
CA ALA A 176 5.49 1.09 8.50
C ALA A 176 6.06 1.70 9.79
N GLU A 177 6.88 0.94 10.51
CA GLU A 177 7.84 1.52 11.42
C GLU A 177 8.59 2.59 10.64
N THR A 178 8.38 3.84 11.02
CA THR A 178 9.08 4.98 10.46
C THR A 178 10.55 4.84 10.87
N ARG A 179 11.30 4.03 10.11
CA ARG A 179 12.76 4.06 10.07
C ARG A 179 13.19 5.29 9.26
N SER A 180 12.80 6.46 9.74
CA SER A 180 13.48 7.71 9.47
C SER A 180 13.39 8.49 10.76
N GLY A 181 14.57 8.82 11.30
CA GLY A 181 14.73 9.32 12.66
C GLY A 181 13.67 10.33 13.01
N THR A 182 13.06 10.13 14.18
CA THR A 182 12.31 11.11 14.92
C THR A 182 13.05 12.44 14.82
N GLN A 183 12.72 13.25 13.81
CA GLN A 183 12.95 14.66 13.83
C GLN A 183 11.99 15.16 14.89
N SER A 184 12.50 15.07 16.11
CA SER A 184 12.01 15.76 17.28
C SER A 184 11.68 17.20 16.83
N VAL A 185 10.38 17.46 16.68
CA VAL A 185 9.79 18.79 16.53
C VAL A 185 10.20 19.70 17.71
N PHE A 186 10.80 19.14 18.77
CA PHE A 186 11.43 19.82 19.91
C PHE A 186 12.87 20.29 19.72
N ARG A 187 13.43 20.31 18.50
CA ARG A 187 14.72 20.99 18.23
C ARG A 187 14.59 22.51 18.02
N SER A 188 13.44 23.10 18.37
CA SER A 188 13.21 24.56 18.35
C SER A 188 13.66 25.28 19.62
N ILE A 189 14.16 24.58 20.66
CA ILE A 189 14.87 25.25 21.75
C ILE A 189 16.35 25.33 21.39
N THR A 190 16.63 26.34 20.58
CA THR A 190 17.96 26.91 20.41
C THR A 190 18.38 27.57 21.72
N THR A 191 19.08 26.85 22.59
CA THR A 191 19.92 27.54 23.58
C THR A 191 21.20 27.96 22.89
N SER A 192 21.13 29.12 22.23
CA SER A 192 22.28 29.92 21.86
C SER A 192 23.03 30.32 23.13
N SER A 193 24.00 29.52 23.58
CA SER A 193 25.02 30.00 24.52
C SER A 193 26.11 30.71 23.73
N SER A 194 25.86 31.98 23.45
CA SER A 194 26.93 32.95 23.22
C SER A 194 27.78 33.02 24.50
N SER A 195 29.05 32.57 24.44
CA SER A 195 30.11 33.10 25.31
C SER A 195 31.50 32.85 24.73
N ALA A 196 31.94 33.85 23.94
CA ALA A 196 33.28 34.45 23.89
C ALA A 196 34.55 33.62 24.19
N ARG A 197 35.46 33.58 23.20
CA ARG A 197 36.92 33.92 23.24
C ARG A 197 37.59 33.23 22.05
N LYS A 198 38.47 33.81 21.24
CA LYS A 198 39.25 35.05 21.28
C LYS A 198 39.65 35.38 19.84
N THR A 199 39.41 36.61 19.43
CA THR A 199 40.11 37.30 18.35
C THR A 199 41.62 37.28 18.62
N LYS A 200 42.43 36.73 17.72
CA LYS A 200 43.84 37.11 17.56
C LYS A 200 44.24 37.11 16.08
N LYS A 201 44.11 38.29 15.48
CA LYS A 201 45.07 38.97 14.60
C LYS A 201 45.86 38.09 13.60
N ALA A 202 45.45 38.13 12.33
CA ALA A 202 46.37 38.50 11.25
C ALA A 202 46.15 40.01 10.99
N PRO A 203 47.13 40.85 10.62
CA PRO A 203 48.09 40.59 9.54
C PRO A 203 49.50 41.19 9.74
N LEU A 204 50.50 40.75 8.96
CA LEU A 204 51.49 41.70 8.40
C LEU A 204 52.33 41.07 7.27
N ARG A 205 52.10 41.64 6.10
CA ARG A 205 52.88 41.58 4.87
C ARG A 205 54.31 42.08 5.11
N LYS A 206 55.33 41.32 4.74
CA LYS A 206 56.66 41.86 4.38
C LYS A 206 57.29 41.08 3.23
N ARG A 207 57.63 41.84 2.20
CA ARG A 207 58.34 41.53 0.96
C ARG A 207 59.82 41.18 1.23
N ALA A 208 60.50 40.72 0.16
CA ALA A 208 61.95 40.56 -0.05
C ALA A 208 62.53 39.22 0.43
N SER A 209 63.47 38.53 -0.23
CA SER A 209 64.15 38.65 -1.53
C SER A 209 65.14 37.47 -1.61
N SER A 210 65.42 36.96 -2.81
CA SER A 210 66.69 36.40 -3.29
C SER A 210 67.68 35.73 -2.30
N SER A 211 67.99 34.43 -2.52
CA SER A 211 69.36 33.85 -2.45
C SER A 211 69.27 32.32 -2.60
N LYS A 212 69.59 31.72 -3.76
CA LYS A 212 70.92 31.29 -4.22
C LYS A 212 71.37 29.93 -3.64
N GLY A 213 71.45 28.94 -4.53
CA GLY A 213 72.38 27.80 -4.45
C GLY A 213 71.79 26.49 -3.89
N ARG A 214 72.33 25.31 -4.18
CA ARG A 214 73.43 24.88 -5.04
C ARG A 214 73.55 23.36 -4.83
N LYS A 215 73.67 22.57 -5.92
CA LYS A 215 74.28 21.21 -5.99
C LYS A 215 73.54 20.08 -5.23
N ARG A 216 73.56 18.83 -5.65
CA ARG A 216 74.07 18.14 -6.84
C ARG A 216 73.32 16.80 -6.90
#